data_AF-A0A534TWR1-F1
#
_entry.id   AF-A0A534TWR1-F1
#
_cell.length_a   1.000
_cell.length_b   1.000
_cell.length_c   1.000
_cell.angle_alpha   90.00
_cell.angle_beta   90.00
_cell.angle_gamma   90.00
#
_symmetry.space_group_name_H-M   'P 1'
#
loop_
_entity.id
_entity.type
_entity.pdbx_description
1 polymer ?
#
loop_
_entity_poly.entity_id
_entity_poly.type
_entity_poly.pdbx_seq_one_letter_code
_entity_poly.pdbx_strand_id
1 'polypeptide(L)'
;MRKREKLTPEERFALALALIKREQSLGEICLHYQVSHTTAYKLRNAFLDGARKALSVVGRSVDTQDEDGEPLVTPTSVPGGKHAIG
;
A
#
# COMPACT_ATOMS: atom_id res chain seq x y z
N MET A 1 8.52 -2.71 40.14
CA MET A 1 8.09 -2.09 38.85
C MET A 1 7.32 -3.14 38.05
N ARG A 2 6.02 -2.94 37.78
CA ARG A 2 5.28 -3.86 36.90
C ARG A 2 5.82 -3.73 35.48
N LYS A 3 6.18 -4.86 34.86
CA LYS A 3 6.62 -4.92 33.47
C LYS A 3 5.40 -4.54 32.62
N ARG A 4 5.40 -3.36 32.00
CA ARG A 4 4.34 -3.00 31.04
C ARG A 4 4.38 -4.03 29.92
N GLU A 5 3.29 -4.76 29.75
CA GLU A 5 3.13 -5.61 28.58
C GLU A 5 3.15 -4.71 27.33
N LYS A 6 3.78 -5.24 26.28
CA LYS A 6 3.77 -4.56 24.99
C LYS A 6 2.35 -4.69 24.43
N LEU A 7 1.84 -3.60 23.86
CA LEU A 7 0.59 -3.63 23.12
C LEU A 7 0.64 -4.74 22.06
N THR A 8 -0.40 -5.55 22.05
CA THR A 8 -0.67 -6.53 20.99
C THR A 8 -0.89 -5.82 19.64
N PRO A 9 -0.73 -6.53 18.52
CA PRO A 9 -1.06 -5.98 17.20
C PRO A 9 -2.49 -5.43 17.12
N GLU A 10 -3.45 -6.11 17.74
CA GLU A 10 -4.87 -5.74 17.77
C GLU A 10 -5.09 -4.46 18.55
N GLU A 11 -4.49 -4.33 19.74
CA GLU A 11 -4.58 -3.10 20.54
C GLU A 11 -3.90 -1.93 19.84
N ARG A 12 -2.79 -2.18 19.14
CA ARG A 12 -2.13 -1.16 18.33
C ARG A 12 -3.03 -0.67 17.19
N PHE A 13 -3.74 -1.58 16.54
CA PHE A 13 -4.69 -1.23 15.50
C PHE A 13 -5.88 -0.44 16.06
N ALA A 14 -6.48 -0.91 17.17
CA ALA A 14 -7.59 -0.23 17.83
C ALA A 14 -7.21 1.19 18.30
N LEU A 15 -6.02 1.35 18.90
CA LEU A 15 -5.46 2.64 19.28
C LEU A 15 -5.30 3.57 18.07
N ALA A 16 -4.75 3.07 16.95
CA ALA A 16 -4.59 3.87 15.74
C ALA A 16 -5.94 4.35 15.19
N LEU A 17 -6.97 3.48 15.18
CA LEU A 17 -8.32 3.83 14.75
C LEU A 17 -8.95 4.89 15.66
N ALA A 18 -8.86 4.74 16.98
CA ALA A 18 -9.40 5.73 17.93
C ALA A 18 -8.80 7.14 17.70
N LEU A 19 -7.48 7.20 17.45
CA LEU A 19 -6.77 8.45 17.15
C LEU A 19 -7.19 9.09 15.82
N ILE A 20 -7.63 8.29 14.84
CA ILE A 20 -8.08 8.76 13.53
C ILE A 20 -9.53 9.22 13.59
N LYS A 21 -10.39 8.48 14.27
CA LYS A 21 -11.82 8.80 14.43
C LYS A 21 -12.04 10.07 15.26
N ARG A 22 -11.15 10.35 16.22
CA ARG A 22 -11.20 11.54 17.10
C ARG A 22 -12.50 11.66 17.91
N GLU A 23 -13.12 10.52 18.22
CA GLU A 23 -14.32 10.46 19.08
C GLU A 23 -13.97 10.70 20.56
N GLN A 24 -12.74 10.40 20.97
CA GLN A 24 -12.20 10.62 22.31
C GLN A 24 -10.99 11.56 22.24
N SER A 25 -10.70 12.25 23.33
CA SER A 25 -9.50 13.09 23.40
C SER A 25 -8.22 12.25 23.40
N LEU A 26 -7.12 12.84 22.94
CA LEU A 26 -5.81 12.18 22.96
C LEU A 26 -5.41 11.71 24.36
N GLY A 27 -5.72 12.50 25.39
CA GLY A 27 -5.40 12.19 26.78
C GLY A 27 -6.14 10.95 27.27
N GLU A 28 -7.45 10.86 27.01
CA GLU A 28 -8.27 9.70 27.38
C GLU A 28 -7.78 8.43 26.68
N ILE A 29 -7.46 8.51 25.39
CA ILE A 29 -6.92 7.41 24.62
C ILE A 29 -5.57 6.97 25.20
N CYS A 30 -4.66 7.91 25.50
CA CYS A 30 -3.35 7.59 26.07
C CYS A 30 -3.44 6.94 27.45
N LEU A 31 -4.40 7.39 28.29
CA LEU A 31 -4.67 6.79 29.59
C LEU A 31 -5.19 5.36 29.46
N HIS A 32 -6.16 5.13 28.57
CA HIS A 32 -6.78 3.82 28.36
C HIS A 32 -5.76 2.76 27.91
N TYR A 33 -4.97 3.08 26.88
CA TYR A 33 -3.94 2.17 26.35
C TYR A 33 -2.60 2.25 27.09
N GLN A 34 -2.52 3.08 28.14
CA GLN A 34 -1.32 3.31 28.96
C GLN A 34 -0.06 3.68 28.15
N VAL A 35 -0.24 4.49 27.10
CA VAL A 35 0.84 4.96 26.23
C VAL A 35 1.16 6.44 26.45
N SER A 36 2.38 6.83 26.08
CA SER A 36 2.73 8.25 25.97
C SER A 36 2.09 8.87 24.72
N HIS A 37 1.93 10.20 24.73
CA HIS A 37 1.48 10.94 23.55
C HIS A 37 2.41 10.69 22.35
N THR A 38 3.73 10.64 22.59
CA THR A 38 4.72 10.35 21.54
C THR A 38 4.51 8.97 20.92
N THR A 39 4.20 7.96 21.72
CA THR A 39 3.90 6.61 21.24
C THR A 39 2.60 6.60 20.41
N ALA A 40 1.56 7.29 20.88
CA ALA A 40 0.29 7.42 20.15
C ALA A 40 0.51 8.07 18.77
N TYR A 41 1.27 9.17 18.70
CA TYR A 41 1.58 9.82 17.42
C TYR A 41 2.40 8.94 16.48
N LYS A 42 3.43 8.26 16.98
CA LYS A 42 4.24 7.32 16.18
C LYS A 42 3.36 6.22 15.58
N LEU A 43 2.44 5.69 16.37
CA LEU A 43 1.55 4.63 15.93
C LEU A 43 0.56 5.11 14.87
N ARG A 44 -0.08 6.27 15.09
CA ARG A 44 -0.98 6.89 14.12
C ARG A 44 -0.27 7.14 12.79
N ASN A 45 0.94 7.69 12.82
CA ASN A 45 1.70 8.00 11.62
C ASN A 45 2.09 6.71 10.87
N ALA A 46 2.61 5.71 11.57
CA ALA A 46 2.95 4.42 10.97
C ALA A 46 1.73 3.74 10.31
N PHE A 47 0.56 3.83 10.94
CA PHE A 47 -0.69 3.34 10.37
C PHE A 47 -1.06 4.08 9.08
N LEU A 48 -1.04 5.42 9.09
CA LEU A 48 -1.35 6.24 7.91
C LEU A 48 -0.34 6.05 6.77
N ASP A 49 0.94 5.87 7.09
CA ASP A 49 1.99 5.54 6.11
C ASP A 49 1.71 4.19 5.43
N GLY A 50 1.35 3.17 6.23
CA GLY A 50 0.95 1.86 5.71
C GLY A 50 -0.29 1.95 4.82
N ALA A 51 -1.32 2.65 5.28
CA ALA A 51 -2.55 2.86 4.53
C ALA A 51 -2.30 3.58 3.19
N ARG A 52 -1.49 4.66 3.19
CA ARG A 52 -1.08 5.36 1.96
C ARG A 52 -0.39 4.42 0.97
N LYS A 53 0.55 3.60 1.43
CA LYS A 53 1.25 2.64 0.57
C LYS A 53 0.29 1.60 -0.01
N ALA A 54 -0.59 1.02 0.80
CA ALA A 54 -1.57 0.05 0.34
C ALA A 54 -2.54 0.65 -0.69
N LEU A 55 -3.04 1.87 -0.44
CA LEU A 55 -3.96 2.55 -1.35
C LEU A 55 -3.26 3.06 -2.62
N SER A 56 -1.96 3.38 -2.57
CA SER A 56 -1.19 3.76 -3.76
C SER A 56 -1.05 2.63 -4.79
N VAL A 57 -1.15 1.36 -4.35
CA VAL A 57 -1.20 0.21 -5.25
C VAL A 57 -2.55 0.10 -5.96
N VAL A 58 -3.64 0.50 -5.28
CA VAL A 58 -5.00 0.50 -5.87
C VAL A 58 -5.21 1.66 -6.84
N GLY A 59 -4.53 2.80 -6.62
CA GLY A 59 -4.56 3.96 -7.52
C GLY A 59 -3.65 3.83 -8.75
N ARG A 60 -2.71 2.88 -8.74
CA ARG A 60 -2.14 2.36 -9.97
C ARG A 60 -3.21 1.43 -10.52
N SER A 61 -3.96 1.89 -11.52
CA SER A 61 -4.58 0.96 -12.45
C SER A 61 -3.53 -0.11 -12.72
N VAL A 62 -3.83 -1.34 -12.32
CA VAL A 62 -3.27 -2.48 -13.01
C VAL A 62 -3.67 -2.22 -14.45
N ASP A 63 -2.75 -1.66 -15.24
CA ASP A 63 -2.71 -1.91 -16.66
C ASP A 63 -2.49 -3.42 -16.75
N THR A 64 -3.55 -4.18 -16.51
CA THR A 64 -3.64 -5.58 -16.89
C THR A 64 -3.53 -5.52 -18.40
N GLN A 65 -2.32 -5.68 -18.91
CA GLN A 65 -2.13 -6.12 -20.28
C GLN A 65 -2.67 -7.54 -20.34
N ASP A 66 -3.99 -7.67 -20.42
CA ASP A 66 -4.62 -8.83 -21.04
C ASP A 66 -4.38 -8.68 -22.55
N GLU A 67 -3.16 -8.98 -23.01
CA GLU A 67 -2.83 -9.12 -24.42
C GLU A 67 -2.46 -10.59 -24.69
N ASP A 68 -3.33 -11.50 -24.27
CA ASP A 68 -3.51 -12.79 -24.96
C ASP A 68 -4.49 -12.54 -26.12
N GLY A 69 -3.98 -11.97 -27.21
CA GLY A 69 -4.77 -11.59 -28.37
C GLY A 69 -3.93 -11.43 -29.63
N GLU A 70 -3.38 -12.56 -30.11
CA GLU A 70 -2.74 -12.75 -31.43
C GLU A 70 -1.44 -11.95 -31.68
N PRO A 71 -0.30 -12.61 -31.97
CA PRO A 71 0.85 -11.89 -32.48
C PRO A 71 0.50 -11.34 -33.86
N LEU A 72 0.41 -10.01 -33.98
CA LEU A 72 0.39 -9.34 -35.27
C LEU A 72 1.64 -9.76 -36.04
N VAL A 73 1.45 -10.70 -36.97
CA VAL A 73 2.42 -11.07 -37.98
C VAL A 73 2.73 -9.82 -38.79
N THR A 74 3.72 -9.06 -38.34
CA THR A 74 4.39 -8.13 -39.23
C THR A 74 4.96 -8.97 -40.37
N PRO A 75 4.59 -8.72 -41.64
CA PRO A 75 5.25 -9.41 -42.73
C PRO A 75 6.71 -9.02 -42.65
N THR A 76 7.54 -9.98 -42.19
CA THR A 76 8.98 -9.93 -42.31
C THR A 76 9.27 -9.65 -43.78
N SER A 77 9.73 -8.44 -44.06
CA SER A 77 10.25 -8.08 -45.37
C SER A 77 11.52 -8.92 -45.57
N VAL A 78 11.36 -10.06 -46.24
CA VAL A 78 12.47 -10.96 -46.57
C VAL A 78 13.33 -10.26 -47.63
N PRO A 79 14.64 -10.06 -47.40
CA PRO A 79 15.54 -9.58 -48.43
C PRO A 79 15.97 -10.77 -49.29
N GLY A 80 15.43 -10.85 -50.50
CA GLY A 80 15.89 -11.79 -51.54
C GLY A 80 15.04 -11.60 -52.79
N GLY A 81 15.56 -11.48 -53.99
CA GLY A 81 16.92 -11.53 -54.51
C GLY A 81 16.80 -11.56 -56.04
N LYS A 82 17.44 -10.59 -56.70
CA LYS A 82 18.16 -10.65 -58.00
C LYS A 82 17.54 -11.39 -59.23
N HIS A 83 17.55 -10.67 -60.37
CA HIS A 83 17.48 -11.10 -61.81
C HIS A 83 16.08 -11.46 -62.36
N ALA A 84 15.68 -11.21 -63.61
CA ALA A 84 16.30 -10.66 -64.83
C ALA A 84 15.22 -10.45 -65.94
N ILE A 85 15.58 -9.63 -66.95
CA ILE A 85 15.17 -9.58 -68.37
C ILE A 85 13.70 -9.39 -68.80
N GLY A 86 13.56 -8.49 -69.79
CA GLY A 86 12.38 -8.21 -70.60
C GLY A 86 12.63 -6.98 -71.43
#